data_AF-A0A7K1E072-F1
#
_entry.id   AF-A0A7K1E072-F1
#
_cell.length_a   1.000
_cell.length_b   1.000
_cell.length_c   1.000
_cell.angle_alpha   90.00
_cell.angle_beta   90.00
_cell.angle_gamma   90.00
#
_symmetry.space_group_name_H-M   'P 1'
#
loop_
_entity.id
_entity.type
_entity.pdbx_description
1 polymer ?
#
loop_
_entity_poly.entity_id
_entity_poly.type
_entity_poly.pdbx_seq_one_letter_code
_entity_poly.pdbx_strand_id
1 'polypeptide(L)'
;MELIAFIFIVFLLAGAALILWGIIAFVRAVLAPSSTGQQRLITRDQGDTIDGMNEGDIHSGPYGYSPGTAYPETQYGSGFDPDADWNRDDR
;
A
#
# COMPACT_ATOMS: atom_id res chain seq x y z
N MET A 1 -19.20 51.92 0.32
CA MET A 1 -18.61 51.59 -1.00
C MET A 1 -17.21 50.98 -0.83
N GLU A 2 -16.31 51.62 -0.10
CA GLU A 2 -14.91 51.15 0.03
C GLU A 2 -14.72 49.83 0.80
N LEU A 3 -15.49 49.59 1.88
CA LEU A 3 -15.43 48.32 2.64
C LEU A 3 -15.79 47.10 1.78
N ILE A 4 -16.81 47.24 0.95
CA ILE A 4 -17.29 46.18 0.06
C ILE A 4 -16.20 45.87 -0.98
N ALA A 5 -15.59 46.91 -1.57
CA ALA A 5 -14.48 46.75 -2.51
C ALA A 5 -13.26 46.06 -1.87
N PHE A 6 -12.92 46.42 -0.62
CA PHE A 6 -11.83 45.78 0.12
C PHE A 6 -12.08 44.27 0.34
N ILE A 7 -13.31 43.91 0.73
CA ILE A 7 -13.69 42.51 0.91
C ILE A 7 -13.55 41.72 -0.40
N PHE A 8 -14.02 42.26 -1.52
CA PHE A 8 -13.88 41.60 -2.82
C PHE A 8 -12.42 41.39 -3.24
N ILE A 9 -11.53 42.35 -2.97
CA ILE A 9 -10.10 42.23 -3.26
C ILE A 9 -9.46 41.11 -2.42
N VAL A 10 -9.80 41.04 -1.13
CA VAL A 10 -9.29 39.99 -0.24
C VAL A 10 -9.77 38.61 -0.70
N PHE A 11 -11.04 38.47 -1.07
CA PHE A 11 -11.58 37.22 -1.60
C PHE A 11 -10.96 36.81 -2.94
N LEU A 12 -10.67 37.78 -3.82
CA LEU A 12 -10.03 37.51 -5.11
C LEU A 12 -8.58 37.02 -4.92
N LEU A 13 -7.83 37.63 -4.01
CA LEU A 13 -6.47 37.21 -3.69
C LEU A 13 -6.45 35.85 -2.98
N ALA A 14 -7.34 35.63 -2.01
CA ALA A 14 -7.46 34.34 -1.34
C ALA A 14 -7.87 33.23 -2.32
N GLY A 15 -8.82 33.50 -3.22
CA GLY A 15 -9.23 32.59 -4.27
C GLY A 15 -8.09 32.26 -5.23
N ALA A 16 -7.35 33.27 -5.70
CA ALA A 16 -6.19 33.06 -6.56
C ALA A 16 -5.10 32.22 -5.88
N ALA A 17 -4.84 32.45 -4.58
CA ALA A 17 -3.89 31.67 -3.80
C ALA A 17 -4.33 30.19 -3.66
N LEU A 18 -5.62 29.94 -3.42
CA LEU A 18 -6.17 28.58 -3.34
C LEU A 18 -6.10 27.84 -4.69
N ILE A 19 -6.36 28.54 -5.80
CA ILE A 19 -6.23 27.96 -7.14
C ILE A 19 -4.77 27.60 -7.42
N LEU A 20 -3.84 28.51 -7.14
CA LEU A 20 -2.41 28.27 -7.34
C LEU A 20 -1.91 27.10 -6.49
N TRP A 21 -2.30 27.06 -5.20
CA TRP A 21 -1.97 25.98 -4.28
C TRP A 21 -2.58 24.64 -4.72
N GLY A 22 -3.84 24.66 -5.18
CA GLY A 22 -4.54 23.49 -5.68
C GLY A 22 -3.87 22.88 -6.91
N ILE A 23 -3.39 23.71 -7.85
CA ILE A 23 -2.64 23.25 -9.03
C ILE A 23 -1.32 22.59 -8.60
N ILE A 24 -0.58 23.20 -7.68
CA ILE A 24 0.68 22.62 -7.17
C ILE A 24 0.40 21.28 -6.47
N ALA A 25 -0.63 21.22 -5.62
CA ALA A 25 -1.04 20.00 -4.94
C ALA A 25 -1.47 18.90 -5.94
N PHE A 26 -2.20 19.27 -6.99
CA PHE A 26 -2.64 18.36 -8.05
C PHE A 26 -1.46 17.79 -8.85
N VAL A 27 -0.52 18.65 -9.28
CA VAL A 27 0.68 18.19 -9.98
C VAL A 27 1.49 17.24 -9.10
N ARG A 28 1.65 17.55 -7.80
CA ARG A 28 2.31 16.63 -6.85
C ARG A 28 1.53 15.33 -6.68
N ALA A 29 0.21 15.35 -6.66
CA ALA A 29 -0.60 14.14 -6.55
C ALA A 29 -0.51 13.25 -7.80
N VAL A 30 -0.39 13.84 -8.99
CA VAL A 30 -0.25 13.10 -10.26
C VAL A 30 1.16 12.55 -10.45
N LEU A 31 2.19 13.29 -10.05
CA LEU A 31 3.59 12.86 -10.15
C LEU A 31 4.05 12.00 -8.97
N ALA A 32 3.39 12.09 -7.81
CA ALA A 32 3.72 11.24 -6.69
C ALA A 32 3.30 9.80 -7.03
N PRO A 33 4.21 8.82 -6.85
CA PRO A 33 3.78 7.44 -6.86
C PRO A 33 2.73 7.26 -5.77
N SER A 34 1.61 6.63 -6.11
CA SER A 34 0.51 6.33 -5.20
C SER A 34 1.00 5.38 -4.11
N SER A 35 1.74 5.88 -3.11
CA SER A 35 2.00 5.16 -1.88
C SER A 35 0.72 5.24 -1.05
N THR A 36 -0.34 4.59 -1.54
CA THR A 36 -1.44 4.08 -0.73
C THR A 36 -0.93 2.88 0.07
N GLY A 37 0.23 3.05 0.71
CA GLY A 37 0.70 2.22 1.81
C GLY A 37 0.09 2.86 3.05
N GLN A 38 -0.93 2.20 3.56
CA GLN A 38 -1.69 2.60 4.72
C GLN A 38 -0.77 3.18 5.81
N GLN A 39 -0.98 4.44 6.20
CA GLN A 39 -0.73 4.84 7.58
C GLN A 39 -1.78 4.15 8.44
N ARG A 40 -1.67 2.82 8.57
CA ARG A 40 -2.34 2.12 9.64
C ARG A 40 -1.54 2.47 10.87
N LEU A 41 -2.04 3.46 11.60
CA LEU A 41 -1.61 3.78 12.95
C LEU A 41 -1.91 2.54 13.82
N ILE A 42 -1.05 1.53 13.75
CA ILE A 42 -1.00 0.46 14.73
C ILE A 42 -0.03 0.96 15.80
N THR A 43 -0.57 1.56 16.85
CA THR A 43 0.07 1.40 18.15
C THR A 43 0.11 -0.09 18.43
N ARG A 44 1.26 -0.76 18.22
CA ARG A 44 1.80 -1.95 18.94
C ARG A 44 2.87 -2.66 18.09
N ASP A 45 3.96 -2.99 18.76
CA ASP A 45 5.06 -3.88 18.35
C ASP A 45 5.96 -3.45 17.19
N GLN A 46 6.90 -2.60 17.58
CA GLN A 46 8.31 -2.70 17.22
C GLN A 46 8.88 -4.09 17.58
N GLY A 47 8.37 -5.17 16.97
CA GLY A 47 8.55 -6.52 17.51
C GLY A 47 8.40 -7.71 16.56
N ASP A 48 8.63 -7.58 15.25
CA ASP A 48 8.76 -8.79 14.39
C ASP A 48 9.51 -8.58 13.07
N THR A 49 10.45 -7.62 13.03
CA THR A 49 11.41 -7.53 11.92
C THR A 49 12.80 -7.77 12.49
N ILE A 50 13.25 -9.04 12.52
CA ILE A 50 14.56 -9.41 13.08
C ILE A 50 15.71 -8.74 12.30
N ASP A 51 15.53 -8.40 11.02
CA ASP A 51 16.54 -7.73 10.19
C ASP A 51 15.93 -6.82 9.10
N GLY A 52 14.79 -6.16 9.40
CA GLY A 52 14.06 -5.34 8.41
C GLY A 52 13.29 -6.14 7.36
N MET A 53 13.32 -7.47 7.47
CA MET A 53 12.43 -8.40 6.78
C MET A 53 11.08 -8.47 7.51
N ASN A 54 9.98 -8.43 6.76
CA ASN A 54 8.66 -8.67 7.34
C ASN A 54 8.41 -10.18 7.52
N GLU A 55 7.38 -10.55 8.29
CA GLU A 55 7.04 -11.95 8.56
C GLU A 55 6.83 -12.77 7.26
N GLY A 56 6.31 -12.14 6.21
CA GLY A 56 6.19 -12.72 4.88
C GLY A 56 7.55 -13.01 4.23
N ASP A 57 8.55 -12.16 4.43
CA ASP A 57 9.92 -12.35 3.92
C ASP A 57 10.68 -13.46 4.69
N ILE A 58 10.35 -13.70 5.97
CA ILE A 58 10.93 -14.77 6.79
C ILE A 58 10.38 -16.14 6.35
N HIS A 59 9.09 -16.22 6.06
CA HIS A 59 8.43 -17.47 5.64
C HIS A 59 8.49 -17.73 4.13
N SER A 60 8.84 -16.71 3.34
CA SER A 60 8.99 -16.81 1.89
C SER A 60 10.45 -16.62 1.52
N GLY A 61 11.14 -17.72 1.23
CA GLY A 61 12.52 -17.65 0.76
C GLY A 61 12.63 -16.98 -0.63
N PRO A 62 13.84 -16.90 -1.21
CA PRO A 62 14.07 -16.31 -2.55
C PRO A 62 13.23 -16.91 -3.68
N TYR A 63 12.70 -18.12 -3.46
CA TYR A 63 11.87 -18.88 -4.40
C TYR A 63 10.36 -18.74 -4.14
N GLY A 64 9.94 -17.89 -3.19
CA GLY A 64 8.54 -17.65 -2.82
C GLY A 64 8.12 -18.32 -1.51
N TYR A 65 6.82 -18.26 -1.21
CA TYR A 65 6.21 -18.80 0.01
C TYR A 65 6.40 -20.32 0.07
N SER A 66 7.06 -20.79 1.13
CA SER A 66 7.08 -22.21 1.48
C SER A 66 5.97 -22.46 2.50
N PRO A 67 5.02 -23.39 2.25
CA PRO A 67 4.01 -23.73 3.24
C PRO A 67 4.68 -24.18 4.54
N GLY A 68 4.40 -23.48 5.64
CA GLY A 68 4.84 -23.87 6.98
C GLY A 68 4.09 -25.08 7.56
N THR A 69 3.40 -25.84 6.71
CA THR A 69 2.63 -27.03 7.11
C THR A 69 3.55 -28.24 7.10
N ALA A 70 3.22 -29.26 7.91
CA ALA A 70 3.97 -30.53 7.93
C ALA A 70 3.82 -31.35 6.63
N TYR A 71 3.03 -30.86 5.67
CA TYR A 71 2.68 -31.52 4.42
C TYR A 71 2.99 -30.58 3.24
N PRO A 72 4.27 -30.26 2.98
CA PRO A 72 4.68 -29.36 1.90
C PRO A 72 4.21 -29.83 0.51
N GLU A 73 3.94 -31.13 0.37
CA GLU A 73 3.38 -31.75 -0.83
C GLU A 73 1.91 -31.42 -1.06
N THR A 74 1.18 -30.90 -0.07
CA THR A 74 -0.25 -30.57 -0.22
C THR A 74 -0.45 -29.22 -0.88
N GLN A 75 -1.57 -29.06 -1.60
CA GLN A 75 -1.93 -27.82 -2.28
C GLN A 75 -2.28 -26.65 -1.36
N TYR A 76 -2.27 -26.88 -0.04
CA TYR A 76 -2.62 -25.85 0.93
C TYR A 76 -1.42 -24.92 1.13
N GLY A 77 -1.26 -23.96 0.21
CA GLY A 77 -0.25 -22.91 0.26
C GLY A 77 0.88 -23.05 -0.76
N SER A 78 1.02 -24.19 -1.43
CA SER A 78 1.85 -24.30 -2.63
C SER A 78 1.06 -23.75 -3.83
N GLY A 79 1.73 -23.11 -4.79
CA GLY A 79 1.07 -22.69 -6.03
C GLY A 79 0.29 -23.87 -6.61
N PHE A 80 -0.97 -23.64 -7.00
CA PHE A 80 -1.88 -24.69 -7.46
C PHE A 80 -1.22 -25.52 -8.58
N ASP A 81 -0.82 -26.76 -8.25
CA ASP A 81 -0.29 -27.73 -9.20
C ASP A 81 -1.37 -28.81 -9.49
N PRO A 82 -1.97 -28.81 -10.70
CA PRO A 82 -2.96 -29.81 -11.10
C PRO A 82 -2.36 -31.21 -11.33
N ASP A 83 -1.05 -31.33 -11.52
CA ASP A 83 -0.37 -32.60 -11.85
C ASP A 83 0.30 -33.25 -10.62
N ALA A 84 0.09 -32.68 -9.44
CA ALA A 84 0.69 -33.11 -8.19
C ALA A 84 0.37 -34.59 -7.88
N ASP A 85 1.33 -35.32 -7.31
CA ASP A 85 1.22 -36.76 -7.05
C ASP A 85 0.01 -37.14 -6.18
N TRP A 86 -0.38 -36.28 -5.22
CA TRP A 86 -1.57 -36.49 -4.38
C TRP A 86 -2.90 -36.23 -5.13
N ASN A 87 -2.87 -35.49 -6.24
CA ASN A 87 -4.03 -35.23 -7.10
C ASN A 87 -4.21 -36.33 -8.16
N ARG A 88 -3.26 -37.27 -8.26
CA ARG A 88 -3.43 -38.47 -9.08
C ARG A 88 -4.25 -39.48 -8.29
N ASP A 89 -5.57 -39.40 -8.46
CA ASP A 89 -6.45 -40.52 -8.15
C ASP A 89 -6.09 -41.67 -9.11
N ASP A 90 -5.38 -42.69 -8.62
CA ASP A 90 -5.05 -43.94 -9.33
C ASP A 90 -6.32 -44.75 -9.69
N ARG A 91 -7.10 -44.28 -10.68
CA ARG A 91 -8.26 -45.00 -11.24
C ARG A 91 -7.96 -45.61 -12.60
#